data_AF-A0A645HPB2-F1
#
_entry.id   AF-A0A645HPB2-F1
#
_cell.length_a   1.000
_cell.length_b   1.000
_cell.length_c   1.000
_cell.angle_alpha   90.00
_cell.angle_beta   90.00
_cell.angle_gamma   90.00
#
_symmetry.space_group_name_H-M   'P 1'
#
loop_
_entity.id
_entity.type
_entity.pdbx_description
1 polymer ?
#
loop_
_entity_poly.entity_id
_entity_poly.type
_entity_poly.pdbx_seq_one_letter_code
_entity_poly.pdbx_strand_id
1 'polypeptide(L)'
;MKQNHAARNHARQIKNSQFNLPKDYKTTTEERIEIYVQWLMKQKTKENLMINDVLRYLLFHDGQRIEERVYESVYNPRYHLEHLGRSIVGELIGWGRPDLTFLRNNRVNKALRCLGFDVRLFSE
;
A
#
# COMPACT_ATOMS: atom_id res chain seq x y z
N MET A 1 5.50 -9.52 -14.39
CA MET A 1 6.05 -8.86 -13.19
C MET A 1 4.91 -8.66 -12.20
N LYS A 2 4.99 -9.23 -10.99
CA LYS A 2 3.92 -9.18 -9.97
C LYS A 2 3.86 -7.77 -9.38
N GLN A 3 3.11 -6.87 -10.03
CA GLN A 3 2.99 -5.47 -9.63
C GLN A 3 1.98 -5.35 -8.49
N ASN A 4 2.27 -4.50 -7.49
CA ASN A 4 1.25 -4.05 -6.53
C ASN A 4 0.21 -3.23 -7.29
N HIS A 5 -0.92 -3.86 -7.60
CA HIS A 5 -1.98 -3.31 -8.42
C HIS A 5 -2.64 -2.13 -7.71
N ALA A 6 -2.77 -2.22 -6.39
CA ALA A 6 -3.30 -1.13 -5.58
C ALA A 6 -2.43 0.13 -5.68
N ALA A 7 -1.11 0.01 -5.57
CA ALA A 7 -0.18 1.15 -5.64
C ALA A 7 -0.19 1.80 -7.03
N ARG A 8 -0.21 0.98 -8.09
CA ARG A 8 -0.30 1.46 -9.48
C ARG A 8 -1.59 2.24 -9.74
N ASN A 9 -2.73 1.74 -9.29
CA ASN A 9 -4.00 2.45 -9.43
C ASN A 9 -4.03 3.72 -8.59
N HIS A 10 -3.51 3.67 -7.36
CA HIS A 10 -3.45 4.82 -6.45
C HIS A 10 -2.61 5.96 -7.02
N ALA A 11 -1.42 5.66 -7.57
CA ALA A 11 -0.54 6.66 -8.20
C ALA A 11 -1.25 7.53 -9.26
N ARG A 12 -2.16 6.93 -10.04
CA ARG A 12 -2.95 7.62 -11.07
C ARG A 12 -4.00 8.57 -10.50
N GLN A 13 -4.47 8.32 -9.28
CA GLN A 13 -5.55 9.07 -8.64
C GLN A 13 -5.04 10.23 -7.77
N ILE A 14 -3.76 10.20 -7.38
CA ILE A 14 -3.13 11.30 -6.64
C ILE A 14 -3.15 12.56 -7.52
N LYS A 15 -3.47 13.73 -6.95
CA LYS A 15 -3.51 15.02 -7.68
C LYS A 15 -2.10 15.51 -8.00
N ASN A 16 -1.91 16.18 -9.14
CA ASN A 16 -0.61 16.77 -9.54
C ASN A 16 0.00 17.69 -8.47
N SER A 17 -0.84 18.40 -7.71
CA SER A 17 -0.40 19.29 -6.63
C SER A 17 0.39 18.56 -5.54
N GLN A 18 0.11 17.29 -5.26
CA GLN A 18 0.86 16.50 -4.27
C GLN A 18 2.30 16.24 -4.72
N PHE A 19 2.54 16.25 -6.04
CA PHE A 19 3.86 16.06 -6.63
C PHE A 19 4.54 17.38 -7.02
N ASN A 20 3.97 18.52 -6.62
CA ASN A 20 4.41 19.86 -7.07
C ASN A 20 4.45 20.00 -8.61
N LEU A 21 3.52 19.35 -9.31
CA LEU A 21 3.39 19.43 -10.75
C LEU A 21 2.28 20.41 -11.15
N PRO A 22 2.39 21.08 -12.33
CA PRO A 22 1.32 21.90 -12.87
C PRO A 22 -0.01 21.13 -12.98
N LYS A 23 -1.14 21.83 -12.81
CA LYS A 23 -2.48 21.22 -12.83
C LYS A 23 -2.75 20.43 -14.11
N ASP A 24 -2.31 20.95 -15.25
CA ASP A 24 -2.55 20.34 -16.57
C ASP A 24 -1.38 19.46 -17.05
N TYR A 25 -0.43 19.15 -16.16
CA TYR A 25 0.69 18.25 -16.47
C TYR A 25 0.18 16.85 -16.78
N LYS A 26 0.50 16.36 -17.98
CA LYS A 26 0.09 15.05 -18.48
C LYS A 26 1.21 14.04 -18.27
N THR A 27 0.83 12.83 -17.85
CA THR A 27 1.75 11.69 -17.67
C THR A 27 1.10 10.44 -18.22
N THR A 28 1.89 9.57 -18.82
CA THR A 28 1.57 8.16 -19.00
C THR A 28 1.41 7.46 -17.63
N THR A 29 0.93 6.23 -17.63
CA THR A 29 0.79 5.49 -16.36
C THR A 29 2.16 5.16 -15.75
N GLU A 30 3.14 4.83 -16.59
CA GLU A 30 4.50 4.47 -16.22
C GLU A 30 5.21 5.67 -15.57
N GLU A 31 5.22 6.83 -16.24
CA GLU A 31 5.77 8.07 -15.67
C GLU A 31 5.08 8.44 -14.35
N ARG A 32 3.76 8.22 -14.26
CA ARG A 32 3.01 8.51 -13.05
C ARG A 32 3.43 7.65 -11.87
N ILE A 33 3.73 6.37 -12.12
CA ILE A 33 4.24 5.45 -11.09
C ILE A 33 5.63 5.88 -10.66
N GLU A 34 6.51 6.24 -11.59
CA GLU A 34 7.85 6.71 -11.27
C GLU A 34 7.83 7.96 -10.40
N ILE A 35 7.00 8.95 -10.75
CA ILE A 35 6.80 10.17 -9.94
C ILE A 35 6.30 9.80 -8.53
N TYR A 36 5.31 8.92 -8.44
CA TYR A 36 4.77 8.47 -7.15
C TYR A 36 5.84 7.78 -6.30
N VAL A 37 6.66 6.89 -6.89
CA VAL A 37 7.75 6.21 -6.18
C VAL A 37 8.79 7.21 -5.70
N GLN A 38 9.24 8.13 -6.56
CA GLN A 38 10.20 9.17 -6.19
C GLN A 38 9.69 10.09 -5.08
N TRP A 39 8.40 10.41 -5.12
CA TRP A 39 7.73 11.16 -4.05
C TRP A 39 7.69 10.36 -2.76
N LEU A 40 7.26 9.09 -2.81
CA LEU A 40 7.08 8.21 -1.66
C LEU A 40 8.42 7.96 -0.93
N MET A 41 9.50 7.79 -1.68
CA MET A 41 10.86 7.60 -1.13
C MET A 41 11.37 8.80 -0.33
N LYS A 42 10.80 9.99 -0.53
CA LYS A 42 11.14 11.22 0.21
C LYS A 42 10.22 11.47 1.41
N GLN A 43 9.11 10.74 1.51
CA GLN A 43 8.17 10.93 2.61
C GLN A 43 8.72 10.34 3.91
N LYS A 44 8.24 10.92 5.01
CA LYS A 44 8.54 10.45 6.36
C LYS A 44 7.25 10.32 7.15
N THR A 45 7.21 9.36 8.06
CA THR A 45 6.14 9.26 9.06
C THR A 45 6.24 10.40 10.09
N LYS A 46 5.28 10.48 11.02
CA LYS A 46 5.34 11.46 12.11
C LYS A 46 6.61 11.33 12.97
N GLU A 47 7.16 10.12 13.06
CA GLU A 47 8.37 9.79 13.82
C GLU A 47 9.62 9.74 12.92
N ASN A 48 9.62 10.45 11.80
CA ASN A 48 10.73 10.55 10.85
C ASN A 48 11.18 9.22 10.21
N LEU A 49 10.35 8.17 10.24
CA LEU A 49 10.67 6.90 9.56
C LEU A 49 10.48 7.03 8.05
N MET A 50 11.40 6.44 7.27
CA MET A 50 11.26 6.35 5.82
C MET A 50 10.54 5.07 5.42
N ILE A 51 10.17 4.96 4.14
CA ILE A 51 9.50 3.75 3.62
C ILE A 51 10.29 2.46 3.90
N ASN A 52 11.62 2.48 3.83
CA ASN A 52 12.42 1.30 4.14
C ASN A 52 12.26 0.84 5.60
N ASP A 53 12.09 1.76 6.54
CA ASP A 53 11.89 1.45 7.95
C ASP A 53 10.49 0.90 8.20
N VAL A 54 9.48 1.52 7.57
CA VAL A 54 8.09 1.03 7.59
C VAL A 54 7.99 -0.36 6.98
N LEU A 55 8.66 -0.63 5.85
CA LEU A 55 8.67 -1.95 5.22
C LEU A 55 9.41 -2.99 6.06
N ARG A 56 10.53 -2.62 6.69
CA ARG A 56 11.23 -3.50 7.65
C ARG A 56 10.32 -3.88 8.82
N TYR A 57 9.63 -2.90 9.38
CA TYR A 57 8.64 -3.13 10.43
C TYR A 57 7.54 -4.09 9.94
N LEU A 58 6.84 -3.71 8.86
CA LEU A 58 5.72 -4.46 8.29
C LEU A 58 6.07 -5.92 7.94
N LEU A 59 7.26 -6.17 7.38
CA LEU A 59 7.61 -7.48 6.83
C LEU A 59 8.42 -8.36 7.79
N PHE A 60 9.27 -7.77 8.65
CA PHE A 60 10.34 -8.52 9.35
C PHE A 60 10.46 -8.25 10.86
N HIS A 61 9.53 -7.52 11.47
CA HIS A 61 9.58 -7.32 12.93
C HIS A 61 9.00 -8.54 13.67
N ASP A 62 9.89 -9.37 14.22
CA ASP A 62 9.58 -10.67 14.83
C ASP A 62 8.97 -10.59 16.24
N GLY A 63 8.83 -9.39 16.82
CA GLY A 63 8.22 -9.16 18.13
C GLY A 63 6.72 -8.84 18.11
N GLN A 64 6.12 -8.66 16.92
CA GLN A 64 4.74 -8.21 16.79
C GLN A 64 3.99 -9.05 15.75
N ARG A 65 2.71 -9.34 16.02
CA ARG A 65 1.89 -10.12 15.10
C ARG A 65 1.71 -9.41 13.76
N ILE A 66 1.61 -10.17 12.69
CA ILE A 66 1.49 -9.62 11.33
C ILE A 66 0.25 -8.74 11.16
N GLU A 67 -0.87 -9.09 11.81
CA GLU A 67 -2.13 -8.34 11.74
C GLU A 67 -2.00 -6.97 12.41
N GLU A 68 -1.29 -6.91 13.53
CA GLU A 68 -1.00 -5.67 14.26
C GLU A 68 -0.06 -4.78 13.44
N ARG A 69 1.00 -5.35 12.85
CA ARG A 69 1.92 -4.61 11.98
C ARG A 69 1.22 -4.02 10.75
N VAL A 70 0.30 -4.78 10.14
CA VAL A 70 -0.55 -4.31 9.05
C VAL A 70 -1.47 -3.17 9.52
N TYR A 71 -2.12 -3.32 10.68
CA TYR A 71 -2.98 -2.28 11.24
C TYR A 71 -2.18 -1.00 11.51
N GLU A 72 -1.04 -1.11 12.18
CA GLU A 72 -0.22 0.04 12.54
C GLU A 72 0.39 0.76 11.33
N SER A 73 0.82 0.02 10.30
CA SER A 73 1.33 0.63 9.06
C SER A 73 0.26 1.45 8.32
N VAL A 74 -1.03 1.22 8.61
CA VAL A 74 -2.15 1.95 8.01
C VAL A 74 -2.68 3.07 8.91
N TYR A 75 -2.70 2.87 10.23
CA TYR A 75 -3.42 3.77 11.15
C TYR A 75 -2.55 4.39 12.25
N ASN A 76 -1.40 3.80 12.59
CA ASN A 76 -0.53 4.33 13.64
C ASN A 76 0.38 5.43 13.04
N PRO A 77 0.33 6.70 13.51
CA PRO A 77 1.14 7.79 12.96
C PRO A 77 2.65 7.54 12.95
N ARG A 78 3.14 6.65 13.83
CA ARG A 78 4.54 6.24 13.86
C ARG A 78 4.98 5.52 12.58
N TYR A 79 4.12 4.65 12.05
CA TYR A 79 4.43 3.79 10.89
C TYR A 79 3.64 4.16 9.63
N HIS A 80 2.64 5.02 9.75
CA HIS A 80 1.80 5.45 8.64
C HIS A 80 2.56 6.43 7.72
N LEU A 81 2.62 6.09 6.43
CA LEU A 81 3.03 6.99 5.35
C LEU A 81 1.82 7.40 4.53
N GLU A 82 1.73 8.68 4.21
CA GLU A 82 0.70 9.18 3.30
C GLU A 82 0.77 8.44 1.96
N HIS A 83 -0.40 8.17 1.39
CA HIS A 83 -0.56 7.40 0.15
C HIS A 83 -0.08 5.93 0.20
N LEU A 84 0.34 5.41 1.37
CA LEU A 84 0.58 3.98 1.61
C LEU A 84 -0.63 3.33 2.30
N GLY A 85 -1.77 3.32 1.62
CA GLY A 85 -3.06 2.90 2.20
C GLY A 85 -3.23 1.38 2.35
N ARG A 86 -4.32 0.99 3.03
CA ARG A 86 -4.69 -0.40 3.36
C ARG A 86 -4.56 -1.40 2.21
N SER A 87 -5.06 -1.07 1.02
CA SER A 87 -5.00 -1.97 -0.13
C SER A 87 -3.56 -2.20 -0.60
N ILE A 88 -2.70 -1.18 -0.53
CA ILE A 88 -1.29 -1.27 -0.89
C ILE A 88 -0.56 -2.15 0.12
N VAL A 89 -0.77 -1.88 1.42
CA VAL A 89 -0.20 -2.66 2.53
C VAL A 89 -0.63 -4.14 2.47
N GLY A 90 -1.92 -4.39 2.22
CA GLY A 90 -2.46 -5.76 2.11
C GLY A 90 -1.88 -6.56 0.93
N GLU A 91 -1.57 -5.88 -0.19
CA GLU A 91 -0.84 -6.52 -1.28
C GLU A 91 0.64 -6.72 -0.95
N LEU A 92 1.31 -5.73 -0.35
CA LEU A 92 2.73 -5.82 0.03
C LEU A 92 2.98 -6.98 0.98
N ILE A 93 2.17 -7.13 2.02
CA ILE A 93 2.38 -8.20 3.00
C ILE A 93 2.15 -9.59 2.40
N GLY A 94 1.13 -9.74 1.54
CA GLY A 94 0.87 -11.02 0.88
C GLY A 94 1.90 -11.40 -0.19
N TRP A 95 2.59 -10.42 -0.79
CA TRP A 95 3.73 -10.70 -1.67
C TRP A 95 5.05 -10.88 -0.92
N GLY A 96 5.26 -10.12 0.14
CA GLY A 96 6.51 -10.08 0.89
C GLY A 96 6.64 -11.20 1.92
N ARG A 97 5.52 -11.70 2.46
CA ARG A 97 5.46 -12.80 3.44
C ARG A 97 4.37 -13.84 3.08
N PRO A 98 4.44 -14.45 1.88
CA PRO A 98 3.46 -15.46 1.44
C PRO A 98 3.46 -16.72 2.31
N ASP A 99 4.54 -16.95 3.07
CA ASP A 99 4.68 -17.99 4.09
C ASP A 99 3.78 -17.75 5.31
N LEU A 100 3.46 -16.49 5.61
CA LEU A 100 2.64 -16.12 6.78
C LEU A 100 1.21 -15.74 6.41
N THR A 101 1.01 -15.06 5.28
CA THR A 101 -0.31 -14.61 4.86
C THR A 101 -0.42 -14.51 3.34
N PHE A 102 -1.60 -14.80 2.82
CA PHE A 102 -1.89 -14.70 1.40
C PHE A 102 -2.19 -13.25 0.99
N LEU A 103 -2.14 -12.99 -0.31
CA LEU A 103 -2.55 -11.73 -0.91
C LEU A 103 -3.93 -11.27 -0.38
N ARG A 104 -3.99 -10.08 0.22
CA ARG A 104 -5.25 -9.49 0.70
C ARG A 104 -5.60 -8.25 -0.12
N ASN A 105 -6.58 -8.38 -1.00
CA ASN A 105 -7.21 -7.25 -1.69
C ASN A 105 -8.69 -7.56 -2.00
N ASN A 106 -9.43 -6.56 -2.50
CA ASN A 106 -10.86 -6.72 -2.76
C ASN A 106 -11.15 -7.75 -3.88
N ARG A 107 -10.21 -7.97 -4.81
CA ARG A 107 -10.36 -9.03 -5.84
C ARG A 107 -10.39 -10.41 -5.21
N VAL A 108 -9.49 -10.67 -4.26
CA VAL A 108 -9.47 -11.93 -3.50
C VAL A 108 -10.74 -12.07 -2.65
N ASN A 109 -11.20 -11.00 -2.00
CA ASN A 109 -12.44 -11.06 -1.23
C ASN A 109 -13.67 -11.35 -2.09
N LYS A 110 -13.78 -10.73 -3.28
CA LYS A 110 -14.85 -11.02 -4.25
C LYS A 110 -14.82 -12.50 -4.67
N ALA A 111 -13.64 -13.04 -4.97
CA ALA A 111 -13.50 -14.46 -5.32
C ALA A 111 -13.93 -15.39 -4.17
N LEU A 112 -13.50 -15.12 -2.94
CA LEU A 112 -13.92 -15.89 -1.76
C LEU A 112 -15.44 -15.81 -1.55
N ARG A 113 -16.04 -14.64 -1.73
CA ARG A 113 -17.49 -14.46 -1.62
C ARG A 113 -18.25 -15.27 -2.68
N CYS A 114 -17.76 -15.31 -3.92
CA CYS A 114 -18.32 -16.15 -4.99
C CYS A 114 -18.24 -17.64 -4.67
N LEU A 115 -17.26 -18.07 -3.86
CA LEU A 115 -17.13 -19.46 -3.40
C LEU A 115 -18.00 -19.78 -2.16
N GLY A 116 -18.84 -18.84 -1.71
CA GLY A 116 -19.76 -19.04 -0.59
C GLY A 116 -19.21 -18.66 0.78
N PHE A 117 -17.98 -18.15 0.89
CA PHE A 117 -17.45 -17.68 2.16
C PHE A 117 -18.09 -16.36 2.60
N ASP A 118 -18.30 -16.19 3.90
CA ASP A 118 -18.77 -14.92 4.49
C ASP A 118 -17.61 -13.94 4.69
N VAL A 119 -17.21 -13.29 3.61
CA VAL A 119 -16.10 -12.33 3.60
C VAL A 119 -16.63 -10.93 3.32
N ARG A 120 -16.25 -9.98 4.17
CA ARG A 120 -16.56 -8.56 3.98
C ARG A 120 -15.87 -8.00 2.73
N LEU A 121 -16.66 -7.37 1.86
CA LEU A 121 -16.17 -6.57 0.74
C LEU A 121 -15.91 -5.12 1.21
N PHE A 122 -14.88 -4.50 0.66
CA PHE A 122 -14.48 -3.13 1.03
C PHE A 122 -14.69 -2.11 -0.10
N SER A 123 -15.10 -2.58 -1.28
CA SER A 123 -15.72 -1.78 -2.33
C SER A 123 -16.81 -2.63 -2.97
N GLU A 124 -17.90 -1.98 -3.38
CA GLU A 124 -18.86 -2.58 -4.32
C GLU A 124 -18.17 -2.89 -5.66
#